data_AF-A0A2S9Q398-F1
#
_entry.id   AF-A0A2S9Q398-F1
#
_cell.length_a   1.000
_cell.length_b   1.000
_cell.length_c   1.000
_cell.angle_alpha   90.00
_cell.angle_beta   90.00
_cell.angle_gamma   90.00
#
_symmetry.space_group_name_H-M   'P 1'
#
loop_
_entity.id
_entity.type
_entity.pdbx_description
1 polymer ?
#
loop_
_entity_poly.entity_id
_entity_poly.type
_entity_poly.pdbx_seq_one_letter_code
_entity_poly.pdbx_strand_id
1 'polypeptide(L)'
;MIRGASPAFEEGLLALIAEHADDLTIEVDRQWTVERAKDFVRIATPAARTLLHDVLHGGGYRAAADLRDMNRDLAGPAISLTKTLTKGVVDGLWPSGMPAPVTADYGREKPQNKKVEGYRMAADLIPVFTAAVEG
;
A
#
# COMPACT_ATOMS: atom_id res chain seq x y z
N MET A 1 3.45 -27.28 -11.95
CA MET A 1 2.82 -27.89 -10.76
C MET A 1 2.16 -26.80 -9.92
N ILE A 2 0.83 -26.81 -9.87
CA ILE A 2 0.05 -25.90 -9.02
C ILE A 2 -0.17 -26.60 -7.68
N ARG A 3 0.35 -26.04 -6.58
CA ARG A 3 0.22 -26.67 -5.25
C ARG A 3 -1.25 -26.85 -4.86
N GLY A 4 -1.64 -28.08 -4.56
CA GLY A 4 -2.99 -28.43 -4.10
C GLY A 4 -4.02 -28.72 -5.19
N ALA A 5 -3.65 -28.61 -6.47
CA ALA A 5 -4.53 -28.98 -7.58
C ALA A 5 -4.37 -30.45 -7.99
N SER A 6 -5.44 -31.03 -8.52
CA SER A 6 -5.38 -32.35 -9.16
C SER A 6 -4.67 -32.25 -10.53
N PRO A 7 -4.06 -33.34 -11.04
CA PRO A 7 -3.43 -33.34 -12.36
C PRO A 7 -4.39 -32.91 -13.49
N ALA A 8 -5.66 -33.34 -13.41
CA ALA A 8 -6.68 -32.97 -14.39
C ALA A 8 -7.01 -31.46 -14.38
N PHE A 9 -7.00 -30.83 -13.21
CA PHE A 9 -7.15 -29.37 -13.11
C PHE A 9 -5.95 -28.65 -13.71
N GLU A 10 -4.73 -29.13 -13.44
CA GLU A 10 -3.51 -28.54 -14.00
C GLU A 10 -3.49 -28.65 -15.53
N GLU A 11 -3.82 -29.82 -16.09
CA GLU A 11 -3.94 -30.00 -17.56
C GLU A 11 -5.02 -29.11 -18.16
N GLY A 12 -6.21 -29.05 -17.55
CA GLY A 12 -7.29 -28.21 -18.05
C GLY A 12 -6.96 -26.72 -18.03
N LEU A 13 -6.28 -26.26 -16.97
CA LEU A 13 -5.85 -24.86 -16.87
C LEU A 13 -4.73 -24.54 -17.88
N LEU A 14 -3.77 -25.44 -18.07
CA LEU A 14 -2.71 -25.27 -19.07
C LEU A 14 -3.28 -25.26 -20.49
N ALA A 15 -4.26 -26.11 -20.80
CA ALA A 15 -4.94 -26.12 -22.09
C ALA A 15 -5.69 -24.80 -22.33
N LEU A 16 -6.40 -24.28 -21.32
CA LEU A 16 -7.12 -23.01 -21.41
C LEU A 16 -6.18 -21.82 -21.61
N ILE A 17 -5.03 -21.80 -20.91
CA ILE A 17 -4.01 -20.77 -21.10
C ILE A 17 -3.42 -20.87 -22.51
N ALA A 18 -3.14 -22.07 -23.01
CA ALA A 18 -2.60 -22.27 -24.35
C ALA A 18 -3.58 -21.85 -25.46
N GLU A 19 -4.88 -22.10 -25.27
CA GLU A 19 -5.92 -21.70 -26.22
C GLU A 19 -6.07 -20.18 -26.35
N HIS A 20 -5.84 -19.45 -25.26
CA HIS A 20 -6.03 -18.00 -25.20
C HIS A 20 -4.72 -17.21 -24.99
N ALA A 21 -3.56 -17.84 -25.21
CA ALA A 21 -2.26 -17.25 -24.85
C ALA A 21 -2.01 -15.88 -25.50
N ASP A 22 -2.51 -15.68 -26.72
CA ASP A 22 -2.33 -14.43 -27.49
C ASP A 22 -3.38 -13.35 -27.13
N ASP A 23 -4.47 -13.74 -26.47
CA ASP A 23 -5.60 -12.85 -26.12
C ASP A 23 -5.66 -12.51 -24.62
N LEU A 24 -4.95 -13.26 -23.77
CA LEU A 24 -5.13 -13.23 -22.33
C LEU A 24 -4.01 -12.47 -21.62
N THR A 25 -4.34 -11.28 -21.12
CA THR A 25 -3.46 -10.51 -20.24
C THR A 25 -3.87 -10.74 -18.78
N ILE A 26 -2.97 -11.34 -17.98
CA ILE A 26 -3.21 -11.52 -16.54
C ILE A 26 -2.68 -10.28 -15.81
N GLU A 27 -3.59 -9.43 -15.34
CA GLU A 27 -3.24 -8.30 -14.47
C GLU A 27 -3.54 -8.64 -13.01
N VAL A 28 -2.57 -8.34 -12.15
CA VAL A 28 -2.75 -8.43 -10.71
C VAL A 28 -3.36 -7.13 -10.22
N ASP A 29 -4.58 -7.20 -9.69
CA ASP A 29 -5.27 -6.05 -9.11
C ASP A 29 -4.52 -5.51 -7.88
N ARG A 30 -3.91 -4.34 -8.06
CA ARG A 30 -3.16 -3.60 -7.02
C ARG A 30 -3.87 -2.32 -6.59
N GLN A 31 -5.21 -2.30 -6.66
CA GLN A 31 -6.01 -1.15 -6.25
C GLN A 31 -6.44 -1.24 -4.78
N TRP A 32 -6.38 -0.11 -4.08
CA TRP A 32 -6.87 -0.05 -2.71
C TRP A 32 -8.40 -0.02 -2.72
N THR A 33 -9.00 -0.98 -2.04
CA THR A 33 -10.43 -0.98 -1.70
C THR A 33 -10.58 -0.58 -0.23
N VAL A 34 -11.81 -0.19 0.16
CA VAL A 34 -12.10 0.12 1.57
C VAL A 34 -11.78 -1.08 2.47
N GLU A 35 -12.09 -2.29 2.03
CA GLU A 35 -11.80 -3.51 2.80
C GLU A 35 -10.30 -3.78 2.94
N ARG A 36 -9.51 -3.65 1.85
CA ARG A 36 -8.04 -3.74 1.95
C ARG A 36 -7.46 -2.65 2.84
N ALA A 37 -8.01 -1.44 2.80
CA ALA A 37 -7.59 -0.34 3.66
C ALA A 37 -7.93 -0.60 5.14
N LYS A 38 -9.09 -1.18 5.45
CA LYS A 38 -9.43 -1.64 6.81
C LYS A 38 -8.45 -2.69 7.29
N ASP A 39 -8.13 -3.66 6.45
CA ASP A 39 -7.12 -4.67 6.77
C ASP A 39 -5.74 -4.06 7.01
N PHE A 40 -5.35 -3.09 6.18
CA PHE A 40 -4.12 -2.34 6.38
C PHE A 40 -4.10 -1.64 7.74
N VAL A 41 -5.13 -0.87 8.07
CA VAL A 41 -5.26 -0.18 9.37
C VAL A 41 -5.21 -1.20 10.50
N ARG A 42 -5.93 -2.31 10.38
CA ARG A 42 -6.00 -3.39 11.39
C ARG A 42 -4.64 -4.00 11.69
N ILE A 43 -3.79 -4.24 10.70
CA ILE A 43 -2.46 -4.85 10.93
C ILE A 43 -1.33 -3.82 11.06
N ALA A 44 -1.58 -2.55 10.77
CA ALA A 44 -0.57 -1.50 10.83
C ALA A 44 0.03 -1.34 12.22
N THR A 45 1.33 -1.11 12.27
CA THR A 45 2.02 -0.76 13.52
C THR A 45 1.51 0.59 14.03
N PRO A 46 1.65 0.89 15.35
CA PRO A 46 1.22 2.18 15.89
C PRO A 46 1.84 3.38 15.15
N ALA A 47 3.10 3.29 14.73
CA ALA A 47 3.78 4.33 13.97
C ALA A 47 3.19 4.51 12.56
N ALA A 48 2.86 3.41 11.87
CA ALA A 48 2.22 3.46 10.55
C ALA A 48 0.80 4.05 10.64
N ARG A 49 0.01 3.66 11.65
CA ARG A 49 -1.32 4.24 11.90
C ARG A 49 -1.25 5.73 12.18
N THR A 50 -0.32 6.13 13.05
CA THR A 50 -0.15 7.54 13.42
C THR A 50 0.14 8.40 12.19
N LEU A 51 1.10 7.99 11.36
CA LEU A 51 1.41 8.72 10.13
C LEU A 51 0.21 8.75 9.16
N LEU A 52 -0.49 7.62 9.00
CA LEU A 52 -1.68 7.53 8.16
C LEU A 52 -2.75 8.54 8.62
N HIS A 53 -3.04 8.58 9.91
CA HIS A 53 -4.00 9.53 10.49
C HIS A 53 -3.52 10.98 10.33
N ASP A 54 -2.26 11.28 10.62
CA ASP A 54 -1.73 12.65 10.51
C ASP A 54 -1.88 13.16 9.06
N VAL A 55 -1.58 12.32 8.07
CA VAL A 55 -1.74 12.65 6.63
C VAL A 55 -3.21 12.81 6.25
N LEU A 56 -4.11 11.93 6.71
CA LEU A 56 -5.55 12.04 6.45
C LEU A 56 -6.14 13.33 7.05
N HIS A 57 -5.83 13.66 8.30
CA HIS A 57 -6.26 14.91 8.95
C HIS A 57 -5.70 16.15 8.24
N GLY A 58 -4.56 16.02 7.55
CA GLY A 58 -3.99 17.04 6.69
C GLY A 58 -4.61 17.11 5.29
N GLY A 59 -5.71 16.40 5.01
CA GLY A 59 -6.34 16.37 3.69
C GLY A 59 -5.49 15.63 2.65
N GLY A 60 -4.72 14.63 3.08
CA GLY A 60 -3.83 13.85 2.22
C GLY A 60 -2.39 14.36 2.17
N TYR A 61 -2.04 15.39 2.95
CA TYR A 61 -0.65 15.85 3.05
C TYR A 61 -0.30 16.33 4.47
N ARG A 62 0.90 15.96 4.93
CA ARG A 62 1.53 16.59 6.10
C ARG A 62 2.97 16.97 5.86
N ALA A 63 3.33 18.20 6.22
CA ALA A 63 4.70 18.66 6.14
C ALA A 63 5.56 17.98 7.21
N ALA A 64 6.82 17.73 6.88
CA ALA A 64 7.78 17.16 7.82
C ALA A 64 8.14 18.13 8.95
N ALA A 65 7.95 19.44 8.75
CA ALA A 65 8.08 20.43 9.82
C ALA A 65 7.01 20.21 10.89
N ASP A 66 5.73 20.16 10.49
CA ASP A 66 4.59 19.91 11.40
C ASP A 66 4.76 18.62 12.20
N LEU A 67 5.22 17.54 11.54
CA LEU A 67 5.46 16.27 12.20
C LEU A 67 6.60 16.35 13.23
N ARG A 68 7.67 17.10 12.95
CA ARG A 68 8.76 17.33 13.93
C ARG A 68 8.29 18.16 15.11
N ASP A 69 7.44 19.16 14.87
CA ASP A 69 6.88 20.02 15.93
C ASP A 69 5.95 19.23 16.86
N MET A 70 5.28 18.19 16.34
CA MET A 70 4.55 17.19 17.13
C MET A 70 5.46 16.15 17.80
N ASN A 71 6.77 16.37 17.81
CA ASN A 71 7.80 15.48 18.35
C ASN A 71 7.74 14.05 17.79
N ARG A 72 7.37 13.91 16.50
CA ARG A 72 7.34 12.62 15.80
C ARG A 72 8.74 12.26 15.30
N ASP A 73 9.13 10.99 15.50
CA ASP A 73 10.27 10.42 14.81
C ASP A 73 9.92 10.18 13.33
N LEU A 74 10.69 10.80 12.43
CA LEU A 74 10.50 10.72 10.98
C LEU A 74 11.32 9.62 10.30
N ALA A 75 12.27 9.00 11.00
CA ALA A 75 13.09 7.93 10.41
C ALA A 75 12.33 6.60 10.31
N GLY A 76 11.42 6.34 11.26
CA GLY A 76 10.63 5.11 11.37
C GLY A 76 9.34 4.98 10.53
N PRO A 77 8.60 6.04 10.15
CA PRO A 77 7.27 5.90 9.56
C PRO A 77 7.23 5.25 8.18
N ALA A 78 8.14 5.61 7.26
CA ALA A 78 8.20 5.00 5.93
C ALA A 78 8.55 3.50 6.01
N ILE A 79 9.50 3.15 6.89
CA ILE A 79 9.85 1.75 7.18
C ILE A 79 8.63 1.00 7.75
N SER A 80 7.86 1.65 8.62
CA SER A 80 6.68 1.05 9.24
C SER A 80 5.55 0.80 8.23
N LEU A 81 5.34 1.70 7.27
CA LEU A 81 4.42 1.50 6.15
C LEU A 81 4.88 0.31 5.28
N THR A 82 6.16 0.27 4.89
CA THR A 82 6.71 -0.84 4.13
C THR A 82 6.57 -2.17 4.86
N LYS A 83 6.87 -2.22 6.16
CA LYS A 83 6.69 -3.43 6.99
C LYS A 83 5.23 -3.89 7.02
N THR A 84 4.29 -2.95 7.10
CA THR A 84 2.85 -3.25 7.07
C THR A 84 2.45 -3.85 5.71
N LEU A 85 2.89 -3.26 4.60
CA LEU A 85 2.67 -3.80 3.25
C LEU A 85 3.25 -5.21 3.09
N THR A 86 4.50 -5.42 3.50
CA THR A 86 5.15 -6.73 3.44
C THR A 86 4.39 -7.74 4.28
N LYS A 87 3.94 -7.37 5.48
CA LYS A 87 3.16 -8.26 6.34
C LYS A 87 1.84 -8.67 5.69
N GLY A 88 1.09 -7.75 5.09
CA GLY A 88 -0.17 -8.13 4.45
C GLY A 88 0.00 -8.97 3.18
N VAL A 89 1.14 -8.89 2.48
CA VAL A 89 1.48 -9.84 1.41
C VAL A 89 1.70 -11.24 1.99
N VAL A 90 2.45 -11.34 3.09
CA VAL A 90 2.71 -12.63 3.78
C VAL A 90 1.41 -13.23 4.33
N ASP A 91 0.51 -12.40 4.84
CA ASP A 91 -0.78 -12.81 5.40
C ASP A 91 -1.86 -13.04 4.31
N GLY A 92 -1.55 -12.82 3.02
CA GLY A 92 -2.47 -13.06 1.90
C GLY A 92 -3.59 -12.03 1.74
N LEU A 93 -3.47 -10.85 2.34
CA LEU A 93 -4.50 -9.80 2.32
C LEU A 93 -4.49 -8.98 1.02
N TRP A 94 -3.33 -8.88 0.38
CA TRP A 94 -3.16 -8.20 -0.92
C TRP A 94 -1.97 -8.79 -1.69
N PRO A 95 -1.92 -8.58 -3.01
CA PRO A 95 -0.80 -9.07 -3.81
C PRO A 95 0.50 -8.29 -3.57
N SER A 96 1.61 -8.89 -4.01
CA SER A 96 2.91 -8.22 -4.05
C SER A 96 2.90 -7.00 -4.98
N GLY A 97 3.66 -5.97 -4.59
CA GLY A 97 3.75 -4.72 -5.32
C GLY A 97 2.60 -3.74 -5.05
N MET A 98 1.79 -3.98 -4.02
CA MET A 98 0.76 -3.03 -3.60
C MET A 98 1.39 -1.65 -3.31
N PRO A 99 0.88 -0.54 -3.90
CA PRO A 99 1.43 0.79 -3.67
C PRO A 99 1.23 1.21 -2.22
N ALA A 100 2.23 1.87 -1.64
CA ALA A 100 2.10 2.43 -0.30
C ALA A 100 1.02 3.53 -0.28
N PRO A 101 0.10 3.52 0.70
CA PRO A 101 -0.98 4.51 0.75
C PRO A 101 -0.45 5.91 1.11
N VAL A 102 0.72 5.98 1.75
CA VAL A 102 1.42 7.21 2.07
C VAL A 102 2.85 7.11 1.56
N THR A 103 3.33 8.15 0.90
CA THR A 103 4.67 8.24 0.29
C THR A 103 5.38 9.49 0.77
N ALA A 104 6.72 9.46 0.77
CA ALA A 104 7.52 10.63 1.09
C ALA A 104 7.51 11.63 -0.07
N ASP A 105 7.28 12.91 0.25
CA ASP A 105 7.38 14.04 -0.66
C ASP A 105 8.74 14.74 -0.45
N TYR A 106 9.52 14.86 -1.54
CA TYR A 106 10.84 15.49 -1.55
C TYR A 106 10.81 16.86 -2.26
N GLY A 107 9.63 17.38 -2.64
CA GLY A 107 9.51 18.65 -3.37
C GLY A 107 9.98 18.60 -4.83
N ARG A 108 10.07 19.77 -5.48
CA ARG A 108 10.28 19.90 -6.94
C ARG A 108 11.72 19.74 -7.45
N GLU A 109 12.73 19.69 -6.58
CA GLU A 109 14.15 19.68 -6.98
C GLU A 109 14.83 18.33 -6.76
N LYS A 110 15.81 18.00 -7.62
CA LYS A 110 16.43 16.67 -7.84
C LYS A 110 17.03 16.00 -6.58
N PRO A 111 17.13 14.66 -6.58
CA PRO A 111 17.03 13.82 -5.36
C PRO A 111 18.31 13.67 -4.52
N GLN A 112 19.45 14.24 -4.92
CA GLN A 112 20.74 13.68 -4.51
C GLN A 112 21.07 13.84 -3.02
N ASN A 113 20.39 14.74 -2.27
CA ASN A 113 20.60 14.95 -0.83
C ASN A 113 19.36 15.51 -0.08
N LYS A 114 18.13 15.30 -0.58
CA LYS A 114 16.96 15.98 0.01
C LYS A 114 16.44 15.30 1.27
N LYS A 115 16.21 16.14 2.28
CA LYS A 115 15.38 15.81 3.45
C LYS A 115 13.93 15.69 2.98
N VAL A 116 13.19 14.74 3.58
CA VAL A 116 11.74 14.63 3.37
C VAL A 116 11.09 15.97 3.74
N GLU A 117 10.37 16.56 2.79
CA GLU A 117 9.62 17.82 2.96
C GLU A 117 8.24 17.54 3.55
N GLY A 118 7.67 16.35 3.29
CA GLY A 118 6.42 15.90 3.89
C GLY A 118 6.05 14.47 3.49
N TYR A 119 4.83 14.08 3.84
CA TYR A 119 4.23 12.81 3.44
C TYR A 119 2.89 13.08 2.77
N ARG A 120 2.60 12.29 1.73
CA ARG A 120 1.44 12.49 0.87
C ARG A 120 0.71 11.17 0.65
N MET A 121 -0.62 11.25 0.65
CA MET A 121 -1.54 10.25 0.14
C MET A 121 -2.09 10.73 -1.20
N ALA A 122 -2.23 9.81 -2.17
CA ALA A 122 -2.85 10.14 -3.45
C ALA A 122 -4.34 10.49 -3.24
N ALA A 123 -4.85 11.45 -4.02
CA ALA A 123 -6.17 12.04 -3.77
C ALA A 123 -7.32 11.04 -3.86
N ASP A 124 -7.18 10.04 -4.74
CA ASP A 124 -8.10 8.91 -4.91
C ASP A 124 -8.09 7.94 -3.71
N LEU A 125 -7.01 7.88 -2.95
CA LEU A 125 -6.89 7.04 -1.77
C LEU A 125 -7.46 7.69 -0.50
N ILE A 126 -7.58 9.00 -0.46
CA ILE A 126 -8.13 9.74 0.69
C ILE A 126 -9.52 9.20 1.08
N PRO A 127 -10.54 9.20 0.18
CA PRO A 127 -11.87 8.71 0.56
C PRO A 127 -11.86 7.22 0.98
N VAL A 128 -10.99 6.41 0.38
CA VAL A 128 -10.86 4.97 0.70
C VAL A 128 -10.36 4.78 2.13
N PHE A 129 -9.28 5.48 2.50
CA PHE A 129 -8.66 5.35 3.82
C PHE A 129 -9.42 6.12 4.91
N THR A 130 -10.11 7.20 4.58
CA THR A 130 -11.07 7.84 5.50
C THR A 130 -12.18 6.86 5.88
N ALA A 131 -12.83 6.22 4.90
CA ALA A 131 -13.88 5.24 5.16
C ALA A 131 -13.39 4.03 5.99
N ALA A 132 -12.13 3.62 5.80
CA ALA A 132 -11.52 2.53 6.55
C ALA A 132 -11.16 2.88 8.00
N VAL A 133 -10.99 4.17 8.31
CA VAL A 133 -10.68 4.65 9.66
C VAL A 133 -11.94 4.95 10.47
N GLU A 134 -13.02 5.38 9.80
CA GLU A 134 -14.28 5.79 10.43
C GLU A 134 -15.26 4.63 10.65
N GLY A 135 -15.11 3.51 9.93
CA GLY A 135 -15.96 2.32 10.01
C GLY A 135 -15.35 1.17 10.78
#